data_AF-A0A3P9P210-F1
#
_entry.id   AF-A0A3P9P210-F1
#
_cell.length_a   1.000
_cell.length_b   1.000
_cell.length_c   1.000
_cell.angle_alpha   90.00
_cell.angle_beta   90.00
_cell.angle_gamma   90.00
#
_symmetry.space_group_name_H-M   'P 1'
#
loop_
_entity.id
_entity.type
_entity.pdbx_description
1 polymer ?
#
loop_
_entity_poly.entity_id
_entity_poly.type
_entity_poly.pdbx_seq_one_letter_code
_entity_poly.pdbx_strand_id
1 'polypeptide(L)'
;MSILPFTPPIVKRLLGWKKGEQNGQEEKWCEKAVKSLVKKLKRTGQLEELEKAITTQNINTKCLTIPRSLDGRLQVSHRKGLPHVIYCRLWRWPDLQSHHELRAVDHCEYAFHTKKDEVCVNPYHYQRIETPILLPVLVPRHTDIPAEFPPLDDYSPSIPENTNFPSGIEPQSNYIPETPPPGYLSEDGETNDNQLNRNMDTSSPSLSPNTVSPTNNNSDPQPVTYCESAFWCSISYYELNQRVGETFHASQPSLTVDGFTDPSNSERFCLGLLSNVNRNSAVELTRRHIGRGVRLYYIGGEVFAECLSDSAIFVQSPNCNQRYGWHPATVCKIPPGCNLKIFNNQEFAALLAQSVNQGFEAVYQLTRMCTIRMSFVKGWGAEYRRQTVTSTPCWIELHLNGPLQWLDKVLTQMGSPSIHCSSVS
;
A
#
# COMPACT_ATOMS: atom_id res chain seq x y z
N MET A 1 54.76 16.15 17.19
CA MET A 1 53.37 16.61 17.40
C MET A 1 52.51 16.08 16.27
N SER A 2 51.32 15.56 16.55
CA SER A 2 50.38 15.08 15.53
C SER A 2 49.70 16.28 14.86
N ILE A 3 49.93 16.51 13.57
CA ILE A 3 49.24 17.58 12.84
C ILE A 3 47.78 17.15 12.62
N LEU A 4 46.87 17.67 13.43
CA LEU A 4 45.43 17.52 13.21
C LEU A 4 45.08 18.10 11.83
N PRO A 5 44.36 17.37 10.96
CA PRO A 5 44.13 17.79 9.59
C PRO A 5 43.26 19.06 9.56
N PHE A 6 43.85 20.18 9.13
CA PHE A 6 43.18 21.48 9.14
C PHE A 6 41.90 21.48 8.29
N THR A 7 40.75 21.55 8.96
CA THR A 7 39.43 21.60 8.31
C THR A 7 39.09 23.05 7.98
N PRO A 8 38.87 23.40 6.69
CA PRO A 8 38.62 24.78 6.29
C PRO A 8 37.43 25.40 7.05
N PRO A 9 37.49 26.69 7.46
CA PRO A 9 36.44 27.31 8.26
C PRO A 9 35.02 27.18 7.69
N ILE A 10 34.87 27.31 6.37
CA ILE A 10 33.60 27.12 5.67
C ILE A 10 33.05 25.67 5.77
N VAL A 11 33.93 24.66 5.81
CA VAL A 11 33.50 23.26 6.03
C VAL A 11 32.97 23.10 7.45
N LYS A 12 33.65 23.66 8.46
CA LYS A 12 33.16 23.65 9.85
C LYS A 12 31.81 24.37 9.98
N ARG A 13 31.65 25.54 9.32
CA ARG A 13 30.39 26.29 9.26
C ARG A 13 29.26 25.48 8.61
N LEU A 14 29.51 24.87 7.45
CA LEU A 14 28.53 24.04 6.74
C LEU A 14 28.14 22.76 7.49
N LEU A 15 29.07 22.15 8.25
CA LEU A 15 28.77 21.02 9.13
C LEU A 15 27.96 21.42 10.37
N GLY A 16 28.04 22.67 10.83
CA GLY A 16 27.17 23.22 11.88
C GLY A 16 25.68 23.22 11.52
N TRP A 17 25.33 23.10 10.23
CA TRP A 17 23.95 22.94 9.76
C TRP A 17 23.54 21.46 9.54
N LYS A 18 24.42 20.49 9.81
CA LYS A 18 24.13 19.05 9.66
C LYS A 18 22.94 18.66 10.55
N LYS A 19 22.06 17.79 10.05
CA LYS A 19 20.97 17.18 10.83
C LYS A 19 21.37 15.78 11.33
N GLY A 20 20.65 15.27 12.33
CA GLY A 20 20.89 13.94 12.91
C GLY A 20 22.10 13.88 13.85
N GLU A 21 22.23 12.76 14.56
CA GLU A 21 23.08 12.60 15.75
C GLU A 21 24.59 12.61 15.47
N GLN A 22 25.40 12.57 16.54
CA GLN A 22 26.86 12.69 16.53
C GLN A 22 27.56 11.31 16.54
N ASN A 23 27.26 10.47 15.55
CA ASN A 23 27.98 9.21 15.35
C ASN A 23 29.37 9.48 14.77
N GLY A 24 30.43 9.37 15.59
CA GLY A 24 31.80 9.80 15.23
C GLY A 24 32.47 9.10 14.03
N GLN A 25 31.91 8.00 13.51
CA GLN A 25 32.33 7.38 12.24
C GLN A 25 31.56 7.95 11.03
N GLU A 26 30.32 8.37 11.23
CA GLU A 26 29.49 9.04 10.24
C GLU A 26 29.89 10.50 10.08
N GLU A 27 30.22 11.20 11.16
CA GLU A 27 30.73 12.57 11.13
C GLU A 27 31.99 12.70 10.24
N LYS A 28 32.94 11.76 10.36
CA LYS A 28 34.11 11.66 9.48
C LYS A 28 33.77 11.42 8.01
N TRP A 29 32.59 10.87 7.71
CA TRP A 29 32.09 10.71 6.34
C TRP A 29 31.36 11.98 5.85
N CYS A 30 30.51 12.59 6.68
CA CYS A 30 29.87 13.89 6.41
C CYS A 30 30.92 14.98 6.14
N GLU A 31 32.00 15.02 6.92
CA GLU A 31 33.11 15.95 6.71
C GLU A 31 33.76 15.76 5.34
N LYS A 32 33.98 14.51 4.90
CA LYS A 32 34.49 14.19 3.56
C LYS A 32 33.49 14.57 2.47
N ALA A 33 32.18 14.41 2.69
CA ALA A 33 31.14 14.82 1.75
C ALA A 33 31.15 16.35 1.55
N VAL A 34 31.18 17.12 2.64
CA VAL A 34 31.24 18.60 2.58
C VAL A 34 32.57 19.09 2.01
N LYS A 35 33.71 18.50 2.40
CA LYS A 35 35.03 18.80 1.79
C LYS A 35 35.03 18.53 0.27
N SER A 36 34.37 17.47 -0.18
CA SER A 36 34.20 17.14 -1.61
C SER A 36 33.32 18.17 -2.34
N LEU A 37 32.18 18.55 -1.77
CA LEU A 37 31.30 19.57 -2.37
C LEU A 37 31.97 20.93 -2.45
N VAL A 38 32.58 21.40 -1.36
CA VAL A 38 33.31 22.69 -1.32
C VAL A 38 34.44 22.71 -2.36
N LYS A 39 35.14 21.59 -2.59
CA LYS A 39 36.17 21.49 -3.64
C LYS A 39 35.59 21.53 -5.06
N LYS A 40 34.36 21.03 -5.28
CA LYS A 40 33.64 21.13 -6.56
C LYS A 40 33.13 22.55 -6.79
N LEU A 41 32.35 23.12 -5.87
CA LEU A 41 31.75 24.46 -6.04
C LEU A 41 32.77 25.61 -6.04
N LYS A 42 33.96 25.41 -5.45
CA LYS A 42 35.10 26.34 -5.64
C LYS A 42 35.62 26.42 -7.07
N ARG A 43 35.33 25.45 -7.94
CA ARG A 43 35.70 25.47 -9.37
C ARG A 43 34.63 26.10 -10.25
N THR A 44 33.36 26.08 -9.83
CA THR A 44 32.21 26.65 -10.55
C THR A 44 31.77 28.01 -10.03
N GLY A 45 32.40 28.53 -8.96
CA GLY A 45 32.06 29.81 -8.33
C GLY A 45 30.85 29.78 -7.39
N GLN A 46 30.08 28.69 -7.34
CA GLN A 46 28.83 28.55 -6.59
C GLN A 46 29.00 28.41 -5.05
N LEU A 47 30.18 28.69 -4.50
CA LEU A 47 30.46 28.48 -3.07
C LEU A 47 29.65 29.40 -2.15
N GLU A 48 29.52 30.68 -2.53
CA GLU A 48 28.75 31.66 -1.77
C GLU A 48 27.25 31.38 -1.84
N GLU A 49 26.76 30.94 -3.01
CA GLU A 49 25.36 30.53 -3.17
C GLU A 49 25.05 29.25 -2.38
N LEU A 50 26.01 28.32 -2.19
CA LEU A 50 25.83 27.19 -1.26
C LEU A 50 25.65 27.70 0.18
N GLU A 51 26.51 28.61 0.62
CA GLU A 51 26.41 29.14 1.99
C GLU A 51 25.09 29.91 2.20
N LYS A 52 24.68 30.70 1.21
CA LYS A 52 23.39 31.38 1.17
C LYS A 52 22.21 30.40 1.17
N ALA A 53 22.26 29.32 0.39
CA ALA A 53 21.19 28.31 0.36
C ALA A 53 21.03 27.59 1.70
N ILE A 54 22.14 27.20 2.33
CA ILE A 54 22.11 26.52 3.64
C ILE A 54 21.71 27.47 4.78
N THR A 55 22.12 28.73 4.76
CA THR A 55 21.79 29.70 5.83
C THR A 55 20.38 30.29 5.68
N THR A 56 19.95 30.65 4.47
CA THR A 56 18.60 31.23 4.24
C THR A 56 17.50 30.18 4.11
N GLN A 57 17.85 28.93 3.85
CA GLN A 57 16.93 27.80 3.67
C GLN A 57 15.87 28.04 2.56
N ASN A 58 16.18 28.94 1.62
CA ASN A 58 15.22 29.50 0.68
C ASN A 58 15.21 28.75 -0.65
N ILE A 59 14.04 28.22 -1.01
CA ILE A 59 13.72 27.54 -2.28
C ILE A 59 14.07 28.37 -3.54
N ASN A 60 14.06 29.70 -3.44
CA ASN A 60 14.34 30.64 -4.53
C ASN A 60 15.84 30.99 -4.68
N THR A 61 16.74 30.28 -3.98
CA THR A 61 18.19 30.33 -4.27
C THR A 61 18.51 29.66 -5.61
N LYS A 62 19.69 29.92 -6.18
CA LYS A 62 20.05 29.35 -7.50
C LYS A 62 20.35 27.85 -7.41
N CYS A 63 20.35 27.17 -8.56
CA CYS A 63 20.81 25.78 -8.65
C CYS A 63 22.29 25.69 -8.25
N LEU A 64 22.61 24.76 -7.35
CA LEU A 64 23.98 24.43 -6.97
C LEU A 64 24.37 23.17 -7.71
N THR A 65 25.14 23.29 -8.79
CA THR A 65 25.38 22.18 -9.71
C THR A 65 26.71 21.48 -9.47
N ILE A 66 26.74 20.19 -9.78
CA ILE A 66 27.99 19.44 -9.96
C ILE A 66 27.90 18.58 -11.23
N PRO A 67 29.05 18.29 -11.88
CA PRO A 67 29.08 17.34 -13.01
C PRO A 67 28.59 15.95 -12.63
N ARG A 68 27.79 15.36 -13.52
CA ARG A 68 27.15 14.04 -13.39
C ARG A 68 28.12 12.92 -13.77
N SER A 69 28.17 11.86 -12.95
CA SER A 69 28.91 10.63 -13.29
C SER A 69 28.14 9.80 -14.33
N LEU A 70 28.83 8.92 -15.06
CA LEU A 70 28.22 7.96 -15.99
C LEU A 70 27.15 7.07 -15.31
N ASP A 71 27.39 6.65 -14.07
CA ASP A 71 26.44 5.87 -13.24
C ASP A 71 25.44 6.74 -12.46
N GLY A 72 25.48 8.08 -12.65
CA GLY A 72 24.70 9.07 -11.91
C GLY A 72 25.06 9.22 -10.42
N ARG A 73 26.06 8.49 -9.89
CA ARG A 73 26.39 8.40 -8.46
C ARG A 73 27.66 9.20 -8.12
N LEU A 74 27.65 9.86 -6.97
CA LEU A 74 28.84 10.45 -6.37
C LEU A 74 29.50 9.44 -5.43
N GLN A 75 30.81 9.26 -5.56
CA GLN A 75 31.61 8.54 -4.58
C GLN A 75 32.17 9.50 -3.52
N VAL A 76 31.97 9.16 -2.25
CA VAL A 76 32.54 9.86 -1.09
C VAL A 76 33.21 8.83 -0.19
N SER A 77 34.54 8.87 -0.13
CA SER A 77 35.35 7.84 0.55
C SER A 77 35.02 6.44 -0.03
N HIS A 78 34.55 5.52 0.82
CA HIS A 78 34.19 4.15 0.45
C HIS A 78 32.70 3.97 0.12
N ARG A 79 31.87 5.03 0.15
CA ARG A 79 30.43 4.97 -0.16
C ARG A 79 30.14 5.60 -1.52
N LYS A 80 29.31 4.97 -2.33
CA LYS A 80 28.66 5.58 -3.51
C LYS A 80 27.19 5.88 -3.20
N GLY A 81 26.68 7.03 -3.62
CA GLY A 81 25.28 7.40 -3.46
C GLY A 81 24.84 8.45 -4.48
N LEU A 82 23.54 8.75 -4.55
CA LEU A 82 23.03 9.78 -5.45
C LEU A 82 23.33 11.19 -4.90
N PRO A 83 23.83 12.14 -5.72
CA PRO A 83 24.35 13.42 -5.21
C PRO A 83 23.34 14.22 -4.38
N HIS A 84 22.14 14.42 -4.91
CA HIS A 84 21.07 15.16 -4.24
C HIS A 84 20.62 14.48 -2.94
N VAL A 85 20.49 13.14 -2.93
CA VAL A 85 20.17 12.38 -1.70
C VAL A 85 21.22 12.58 -0.62
N ILE A 86 22.51 12.53 -0.96
CA ILE A 86 23.62 12.72 0.00
C ILE A 86 23.48 14.08 0.73
N TYR A 87 23.22 15.15 -0.01
CA TYR A 87 23.18 16.51 0.56
C TYR A 87 21.81 16.87 1.18
N CYS A 88 20.70 16.34 0.67
CA CYS A 88 19.39 16.40 1.34
C CYS A 88 19.40 15.65 2.68
N ARG A 89 20.02 14.46 2.73
CA ARG A 89 20.18 13.69 3.98
C ARG A 89 21.02 14.45 5.01
N LEU A 90 22.12 15.06 4.56
CA LEU A 90 23.07 15.76 5.43
C LEU A 90 22.47 17.03 6.07
N TRP A 91 21.71 17.84 5.31
CA TRP A 91 21.22 19.15 5.77
C TRP A 91 19.73 19.23 6.12
N ARG A 92 18.89 18.25 5.76
CA ARG A 92 17.43 18.32 6.02
C ARG A 92 16.86 17.08 6.70
N TRP A 93 17.04 15.89 6.12
CA TRP A 93 16.33 14.67 6.52
C TRP A 93 17.30 13.50 6.76
N PRO A 94 17.86 13.31 7.98
CA PRO A 94 18.87 12.29 8.27
C PRO A 94 18.43 10.86 7.93
N ASP A 95 17.14 10.61 8.07
CA ASP A 95 16.40 9.38 7.87
C ASP A 95 16.05 9.10 6.39
N LEU A 96 16.20 10.08 5.49
CA LEU A 96 15.93 9.97 4.05
C LEU A 96 16.69 8.80 3.42
N GLN A 97 16.00 7.73 3.03
CA GLN A 97 16.62 6.51 2.54
C GLN A 97 16.89 6.57 1.03
N SER A 98 15.94 7.04 0.23
CA SER A 98 15.95 6.99 -1.23
C SER A 98 15.72 8.34 -1.91
N HIS A 99 16.23 8.48 -3.14
CA HIS A 99 15.84 9.56 -4.05
C HIS A 99 14.34 9.60 -4.37
N HIS A 100 13.65 8.48 -4.20
CA HIS A 100 12.22 8.36 -4.47
C HIS A 100 11.39 9.20 -3.49
N GLU A 101 11.86 9.41 -2.26
CA GLU A 101 11.26 10.32 -1.29
C GLU A 101 11.43 11.80 -1.64
N LEU A 102 12.15 12.16 -2.71
CA LEU A 102 12.42 13.55 -3.10
C LEU A 102 11.72 13.93 -4.41
N ARG A 103 10.87 14.95 -4.36
CA ARG A 103 10.40 15.67 -5.54
C ARG A 103 11.28 16.91 -5.76
N ALA A 104 11.73 17.17 -6.97
CA ALA A 104 12.37 18.45 -7.29
C ALA A 104 11.33 19.57 -7.44
N VAL A 105 11.72 20.80 -7.13
CA VAL A 105 10.84 21.98 -7.30
C VAL A 105 10.81 22.42 -8.77
N ASP A 106 9.69 22.98 -9.23
CA ASP A 106 9.42 23.14 -10.68
C ASP A 106 10.44 24.04 -11.41
N HIS A 107 11.00 25.05 -10.73
CA HIS A 107 12.07 25.92 -11.25
C HIS A 107 13.49 25.34 -11.13
N CYS A 108 13.65 24.08 -10.71
CA CYS A 108 14.96 23.42 -10.60
C CYS A 108 15.44 22.93 -11.96
N GLU A 109 16.01 23.83 -12.77
CA GLU A 109 16.52 23.56 -14.12
C GLU A 109 17.47 22.36 -14.24
N TYR A 110 18.15 21.99 -13.15
CA TYR A 110 19.14 20.90 -13.08
C TYR A 110 18.70 19.76 -12.14
N ALA A 111 17.40 19.61 -11.91
CA ALA A 111 16.84 18.51 -11.13
C ALA A 111 17.32 17.15 -11.64
N PHE A 112 17.60 16.19 -10.74
CA PHE A 112 18.26 14.94 -11.10
C PHE A 112 17.59 14.13 -12.24
N HIS A 113 16.26 14.18 -12.34
CA HIS A 113 15.48 13.49 -13.37
C HIS A 113 15.61 14.11 -14.78
N THR A 114 16.10 15.35 -14.92
CA THR A 114 16.30 16.01 -16.22
C THR A 114 17.40 15.37 -17.07
N LYS A 115 18.26 14.55 -16.47
CA LYS A 115 19.39 13.83 -17.11
C LYS A 115 20.44 14.74 -17.80
N LYS A 116 20.44 16.06 -17.56
CA LYS A 116 21.52 16.99 -17.98
C LYS A 116 22.90 16.56 -17.44
N ASP A 117 23.97 17.04 -18.08
CA ASP A 117 25.37 16.78 -17.70
C ASP A 117 25.74 17.28 -16.30
N GLU A 118 24.97 18.22 -15.76
CA GLU A 118 25.06 18.68 -14.39
C GLU A 118 23.79 18.34 -13.58
N VAL A 119 23.97 18.13 -12.27
CA VAL A 119 22.90 17.84 -11.32
C VAL A 119 22.88 18.85 -10.18
N CYS A 120 21.70 19.41 -9.89
CA CYS A 120 21.47 20.26 -8.72
C CYS A 120 21.56 19.44 -7.42
N VAL A 121 22.35 19.93 -6.48
CA VAL A 121 22.53 19.40 -5.13
C VAL A 121 22.12 20.39 -4.03
N ASN A 122 21.41 21.47 -4.39
CA ASN A 122 20.79 22.36 -3.41
C ASN A 122 19.68 21.61 -2.65
N PRO A 123 19.79 21.39 -1.32
CA PRO A 123 18.82 20.59 -0.60
C PRO A 123 17.46 21.30 -0.44
N TYR A 124 17.37 22.60 -0.75
CA TYR A 124 16.12 23.37 -0.77
C TYR A 124 15.45 23.39 -2.14
N HIS A 125 16.09 22.82 -3.18
CA HIS A 125 15.47 22.54 -4.49
C HIS A 125 14.81 21.17 -4.58
N TYR A 126 14.75 20.46 -3.46
CA TYR A 126 13.99 19.23 -3.31
C TYR A 126 13.02 19.38 -2.14
N GLN A 127 11.83 18.82 -2.28
CA GLN A 127 10.83 18.65 -1.23
C GLN A 127 10.74 17.16 -0.90
N ARG A 128 10.54 16.80 0.37
CA ARG A 128 10.25 15.41 0.72
C ARG A 128 8.79 15.13 0.36
N ILE A 129 8.52 13.96 -0.19
CA ILE A 129 7.17 13.46 -0.39
C ILE A 129 6.67 12.98 0.98
N GLU A 130 5.81 13.78 1.60
CA GLU A 130 5.14 13.43 2.85
C GLU A 130 4.07 12.38 2.61
N THR A 131 3.96 11.39 3.51
CA THR A 131 2.84 10.43 3.50
C THR A 131 1.59 11.17 3.98
N PRO A 132 0.52 11.27 3.16
CA PRO A 132 -0.71 11.95 3.56
C PRO A 132 -1.39 11.15 4.67
N ILE A 133 -1.89 11.86 5.69
CA ILE A 133 -2.61 11.24 6.81
C ILE A 133 -3.92 10.65 6.26
N LEU A 134 -4.08 9.34 6.41
CA LEU A 134 -5.29 8.63 6.02
C LEU A 134 -6.34 8.80 7.12
N LEU A 135 -7.54 9.26 6.75
CA LEU A 135 -8.65 9.40 7.70
C LEU A 135 -9.09 8.03 8.22
N PRO A 136 -9.53 7.91 9.50
CA PRO A 136 -10.08 6.66 10.01
C PRO A 136 -11.33 6.25 9.22
N VAL A 137 -11.45 4.95 8.93
CA VAL A 137 -12.69 4.40 8.36
C VAL A 137 -13.71 4.26 9.48
N LEU A 138 -14.87 4.86 9.30
CA LEU A 138 -15.98 4.78 10.25
C LEU A 138 -16.80 3.51 9.95
N VAL A 139 -16.90 2.61 10.93
CA VAL A 139 -17.67 1.36 10.80
C VAL A 139 -18.98 1.45 11.58
N PRO A 140 -20.16 1.36 10.93
CA PRO A 140 -21.44 1.24 11.61
C PRO A 140 -21.50 -0.07 12.41
N ARG A 141 -22.03 -0.02 13.63
CA ARG A 141 -22.29 -1.21 14.43
C ARG A 141 -23.65 -1.81 14.08
N HIS A 142 -23.66 -2.99 13.49
CA HIS A 142 -24.83 -3.88 13.52
C HIS A 142 -24.87 -4.60 14.87
N THR A 143 -25.66 -4.06 15.80
CA THR A 143 -26.01 -4.73 17.07
C THR A 143 -27.36 -5.45 16.95
N ASP A 144 -27.60 -6.07 15.78
CA ASP A 144 -28.82 -6.78 15.46
C ASP A 144 -28.51 -8.28 15.36
N ILE A 145 -28.93 -9.03 16.39
CA ILE A 145 -29.19 -10.46 16.25
C ILE A 145 -30.67 -10.55 15.82
N PRO A 146 -31.00 -10.96 14.58
CA PRO A 146 -32.39 -11.08 14.17
C PRO A 146 -33.09 -12.14 15.02
N ALA A 147 -34.10 -11.72 15.80
CA ALA A 147 -34.88 -12.62 16.65
C ALA A 147 -35.95 -13.42 15.86
N GLU A 148 -36.15 -13.09 14.58
CA GLU A 148 -37.12 -13.73 13.69
C GLU A 148 -36.41 -14.21 12.41
N PHE A 149 -36.63 -15.48 12.07
CA PHE A 149 -36.20 -16.04 10.79
C PHE A 149 -37.23 -15.68 9.71
N PRO A 150 -36.82 -15.13 8.55
CA PRO A 150 -37.69 -15.08 7.38
C PRO A 150 -38.07 -16.51 6.93
N PRO A 151 -39.28 -16.73 6.41
CA PRO A 151 -39.60 -17.99 5.74
C PRO A 151 -38.70 -18.16 4.50
N LEU A 152 -38.28 -19.40 4.23
CA LEU A 152 -37.41 -19.73 3.11
C LEU A 152 -38.22 -19.86 1.81
N ASP A 153 -38.13 -18.87 0.92
CA ASP A 153 -38.52 -19.04 -0.48
C ASP A 153 -37.45 -19.81 -1.26
N ASP A 154 -37.87 -20.80 -2.04
CA ASP A 154 -37.00 -21.74 -2.75
C ASP A 154 -36.31 -21.11 -3.97
N TYR A 155 -34.98 -21.00 -3.91
CA TYR A 155 -34.13 -20.50 -5.00
C TYR A 155 -33.05 -21.50 -5.38
N SER A 156 -33.41 -22.46 -6.24
CA SER A 156 -32.44 -23.20 -7.05
C SER A 156 -31.65 -22.26 -8.00
N PRO A 157 -30.39 -22.57 -8.33
CA PRO A 157 -29.36 -21.53 -8.30
C PRO A 157 -28.90 -20.98 -9.66
N SER A 158 -28.51 -19.69 -9.67
CA SER A 158 -27.83 -19.01 -10.79
C SER A 158 -26.30 -19.12 -10.69
N ILE A 159 -25.75 -20.32 -10.92
CA ILE A 159 -24.30 -20.58 -10.90
C ILE A 159 -23.66 -20.18 -12.25
N PRO A 160 -22.61 -19.33 -12.28
CA PRO A 160 -21.83 -19.08 -13.50
C PRO A 160 -20.87 -20.23 -13.85
N GLU A 161 -20.82 -20.63 -15.13
CA GLU A 161 -20.04 -21.77 -15.63
C GLU A 161 -18.50 -21.54 -15.68
N ASN A 162 -17.82 -21.37 -14.54
CA ASN A 162 -16.34 -21.30 -14.52
C ASN A 162 -15.62 -22.06 -13.39
N THR A 163 -16.35 -22.79 -12.53
CA THR A 163 -15.79 -23.68 -11.50
C THR A 163 -16.19 -25.13 -11.76
N ASN A 164 -15.21 -26.00 -12.04
CA ASN A 164 -15.42 -27.43 -12.23
C ASN A 164 -14.72 -28.21 -11.11
N PHE A 165 -15.49 -28.84 -10.22
CA PHE A 165 -15.00 -29.79 -9.21
C PHE A 165 -15.62 -31.17 -9.50
N PRO A 166 -14.93 -32.30 -9.23
CA PRO A 166 -15.44 -33.63 -9.51
C PRO A 166 -16.40 -34.11 -8.40
N SER A 167 -17.70 -33.94 -8.61
CA SER A 167 -18.74 -34.49 -7.73
C SER A 167 -18.82 -36.03 -7.84
N GLY A 168 -19.16 -36.70 -6.73
CA GLY A 168 -19.42 -38.14 -6.76
C GLY A 168 -20.06 -38.69 -5.48
N ILE A 169 -20.95 -39.69 -5.69
CA ILE A 169 -21.58 -40.58 -4.69
C ILE A 169 -22.75 -39.97 -3.89
N GLU A 170 -23.98 -40.31 -4.30
CA GLU A 170 -25.21 -40.25 -3.49
C GLU A 170 -25.28 -41.44 -2.49
N PRO A 171 -26.17 -41.40 -1.48
CA PRO A 171 -27.20 -42.45 -1.42
C PRO A 171 -28.58 -42.07 -0.81
N GLN A 172 -29.64 -42.30 -1.60
CA GLN A 172 -30.90 -43.00 -1.26
C GLN A 172 -31.58 -42.85 0.14
N SER A 173 -32.61 -41.99 0.17
CA SER A 173 -34.04 -42.26 0.55
C SER A 173 -34.44 -43.20 1.72
N ASN A 174 -35.39 -42.75 2.56
CA ASN A 174 -36.49 -43.59 3.13
C ASN A 174 -37.69 -42.77 3.69
N TYR A 175 -38.88 -43.39 3.79
CA TYR A 175 -40.16 -42.88 4.35
C TYR A 175 -40.23 -43.12 5.90
N ILE A 176 -41.27 -42.83 6.74
CA ILE A 176 -42.77 -42.83 6.64
C ILE A 176 -43.43 -41.81 7.68
N PRO A 177 -44.72 -41.84 8.18
CA PRO A 177 -45.63 -40.66 8.07
C PRO A 177 -46.31 -40.10 9.37
N GLU A 178 -47.43 -39.36 9.19
CA GLU A 178 -48.22 -38.42 10.04
C GLU A 178 -48.95 -38.92 11.33
N THR A 179 -49.29 -38.02 12.28
CA THR A 179 -50.69 -37.52 12.58
C THR A 179 -50.83 -36.60 13.84
N PRO A 180 -51.89 -35.74 13.98
CA PRO A 180 -52.10 -34.76 15.08
C PRO A 180 -53.25 -35.12 16.08
N PRO A 181 -53.49 -34.34 17.16
CA PRO A 181 -54.78 -33.59 17.34
C PRO A 181 -54.65 -32.28 18.21
N PRO A 182 -55.71 -31.73 18.88
CA PRO A 182 -56.70 -30.75 18.39
C PRO A 182 -56.79 -29.43 19.22
N GLY A 183 -57.80 -28.57 19.01
CA GLY A 183 -58.06 -27.34 19.81
C GLY A 183 -59.54 -26.95 20.00
N TYR A 184 -59.81 -25.93 20.84
CA TYR A 184 -61.11 -25.28 21.18
C TYR A 184 -60.78 -23.84 21.69
N LEU A 185 -61.32 -22.72 21.17
CA LEU A 185 -62.63 -22.05 21.42
C LEU A 185 -62.81 -21.35 22.82
N SER A 186 -63.11 -20.04 22.77
CA SER A 186 -64.14 -19.23 23.51
C SER A 186 -64.30 -19.30 25.05
N GLU A 187 -64.62 -18.23 25.82
CA GLU A 187 -64.71 -16.74 25.67
C GLU A 187 -64.53 -16.16 27.14
N ASP A 188 -64.95 -15.01 27.72
CA ASP A 188 -65.84 -13.82 27.49
C ASP A 188 -65.44 -12.67 28.49
N GLY A 189 -66.02 -11.46 28.44
CA GLY A 189 -66.28 -10.60 29.64
C GLY A 189 -65.95 -9.08 29.62
N GLU A 190 -66.94 -8.21 29.88
CA GLU A 190 -66.86 -6.72 29.87
C GLU A 190 -67.08 -6.01 31.25
N THR A 191 -67.05 -4.65 31.21
CA THR A 191 -67.62 -3.59 32.10
C THR A 191 -66.61 -2.71 32.88
N ASN A 192 -66.57 -1.37 32.75
CA ASN A 192 -67.52 -0.25 33.07
C ASN A 192 -67.55 0.14 34.59
N ASP A 193 -67.66 1.41 35.05
CA ASP A 193 -67.85 2.73 34.39
C ASP A 193 -67.59 3.94 35.37
N ASN A 194 -67.47 5.19 34.87
CA ASN A 194 -67.81 6.50 35.53
C ASN A 194 -67.11 6.96 36.86
N GLN A 195 -67.09 8.23 37.35
CA GLN A 195 -67.24 9.61 36.80
C GLN A 195 -66.82 10.70 37.85
N LEU A 196 -66.28 11.86 37.40
CA LEU A 196 -66.38 13.24 38.00
C LEU A 196 -65.78 13.48 39.44
N ASN A 197 -65.49 14.70 39.97
CA ASN A 197 -65.74 16.10 39.56
C ASN A 197 -64.81 17.17 40.25
N ARG A 198 -64.81 18.42 39.74
CA ARG A 198 -64.62 19.75 40.40
C ARG A 198 -63.24 20.37 40.83
N ASN A 199 -62.90 21.48 40.14
CA ASN A 199 -62.71 22.89 40.63
C ASN A 199 -61.32 23.54 40.94
N MET A 200 -60.95 24.50 40.06
CA MET A 200 -60.46 25.89 40.27
C MET A 200 -59.12 26.25 40.98
N ASP A 201 -58.15 26.67 40.15
CA ASP A 201 -57.39 27.95 40.13
C ASP A 201 -56.79 28.58 41.41
N THR A 202 -55.44 28.62 41.49
CA THR A 202 -54.65 29.82 41.84
C THR A 202 -53.27 29.85 41.15
N SER A 203 -52.77 31.05 40.83
CA SER A 203 -51.37 31.52 40.62
C SER A 203 -50.27 30.63 39.99
N SER A 204 -49.68 31.17 38.91
CA SER A 204 -48.46 30.79 38.15
C SER A 204 -47.11 30.94 38.95
N PRO A 205 -45.91 30.63 38.39
CA PRO A 205 -45.59 30.14 37.03
C PRO A 205 -44.53 29.00 36.89
N SER A 206 -44.51 28.40 35.69
CA SER A 206 -43.34 27.82 34.97
C SER A 206 -42.29 26.96 35.72
N LEU A 207 -42.39 25.64 35.57
CA LEU A 207 -41.25 24.71 35.51
C LEU A 207 -41.70 23.40 34.84
N SER A 208 -41.26 23.15 33.60
CA SER A 208 -41.65 21.98 32.80
C SER A 208 -40.91 20.71 33.27
N PRO A 209 -41.60 19.65 33.74
CA PRO A 209 -40.94 18.41 34.14
C PRO A 209 -40.51 17.55 32.94
N ASN A 210 -39.45 16.77 33.12
CA ASN A 210 -38.87 15.86 32.13
C ASN A 210 -39.91 14.91 31.50
N THR A 211 -40.10 14.98 30.18
CA THR A 211 -40.56 13.82 29.42
C THR A 211 -39.39 12.83 29.27
N VAL A 212 -39.60 11.58 29.70
CA VAL A 212 -38.59 10.53 29.58
C VAL A 212 -38.56 10.04 28.13
N SER A 213 -37.62 10.57 27.33
CA SER A 213 -37.36 10.02 26.00
C SER A 213 -36.83 8.58 26.11
N PRO A 214 -37.24 7.66 25.21
CA PRO A 214 -36.66 6.33 25.16
C PRO A 214 -35.16 6.41 24.86
N THR A 215 -34.40 5.41 25.31
CA THR A 215 -32.95 5.36 25.13
C THR A 215 -32.58 5.32 23.64
N ASN A 216 -31.92 6.38 23.15
CA ASN A 216 -31.21 6.31 21.87
C ASN A 216 -30.18 5.19 21.94
N ASN A 217 -30.32 4.18 21.08
CA ASN A 217 -29.21 3.29 20.76
C ASN A 217 -28.17 4.11 19.99
N ASN A 218 -27.15 4.58 20.70
CA ASN A 218 -26.01 5.27 20.10
C ASN A 218 -25.20 4.27 19.26
N SER A 219 -25.57 4.14 17.99
CA SER A 219 -24.80 3.47 16.94
C SER A 219 -23.59 4.30 16.50
N ASP A 220 -22.85 4.84 17.49
CA ASP A 220 -21.63 5.62 17.27
C ASP A 220 -20.63 4.81 16.43
N PRO A 221 -20.29 5.25 15.21
CA PRO A 221 -19.46 4.47 14.32
C PRO A 221 -18.03 4.46 14.82
N GLN A 222 -17.41 3.28 14.91
CA GLN A 222 -16.06 3.19 15.46
C GLN A 222 -15.01 3.61 14.41
N PRO A 223 -14.04 4.47 14.77
CA PRO A 223 -12.98 4.90 13.86
C PRO A 223 -11.85 3.87 13.79
N VAL A 224 -11.72 3.17 12.66
CA VAL A 224 -10.63 2.24 12.39
C VAL A 224 -9.44 2.97 11.77
N THR A 225 -8.37 3.14 12.55
CA THR A 225 -7.13 3.79 12.12
C THR A 225 -6.22 2.86 11.31
N TYR A 226 -5.66 3.40 10.23
CA TYR A 226 -4.55 2.79 9.51
C TYR A 226 -3.29 2.73 10.39
N CYS A 227 -2.46 1.71 10.20
CA CYS A 227 -1.13 1.60 10.79
C CYS A 227 -0.18 1.07 9.71
N GLU A 228 1.06 1.58 9.67
CA GLU A 228 2.09 0.99 8.80
C GLU A 228 2.63 -0.30 9.42
N SER A 229 2.78 -1.33 8.58
CA SER A 229 3.32 -2.63 8.99
C SER A 229 4.84 -2.66 8.83
N ALA A 230 5.53 -3.39 9.72
CA ALA A 230 6.99 -3.54 9.73
C ALA A 230 7.56 -4.18 8.44
N PHE A 231 6.70 -4.88 7.69
CA PHE A 231 6.93 -5.25 6.29
C PHE A 231 5.79 -4.66 5.46
N TRP A 232 6.05 -3.75 4.53
CA TRP A 232 5.00 -3.07 3.78
C TRP A 232 4.34 -3.96 2.72
N CYS A 233 5.08 -4.94 2.19
CA CYS A 233 4.53 -6.01 1.37
C CYS A 233 5.18 -7.38 1.63
N SER A 234 4.51 -8.43 1.19
CA SER A 234 5.06 -9.77 1.03
C SER A 234 4.92 -10.23 -0.43
N ILE A 235 5.89 -11.00 -0.93
CA ILE A 235 6.00 -11.38 -2.35
C ILE A 235 6.23 -12.88 -2.49
N SER A 236 5.34 -13.57 -3.21
CA SER A 236 5.43 -15.00 -3.50
C SER A 236 5.74 -15.23 -4.99
N TYR A 237 6.69 -16.12 -5.31
CA TYR A 237 7.07 -16.45 -6.69
C TYR A 237 6.39 -17.72 -7.19
N TYR A 238 6.05 -17.73 -8.48
CA TYR A 238 5.34 -18.80 -9.15
C TYR A 238 5.94 -19.10 -10.54
N GLU A 239 5.98 -20.40 -10.86
CA GLU A 239 6.25 -20.91 -12.20
C GLU A 239 5.00 -21.67 -12.67
N LEU A 240 4.32 -21.14 -13.70
CA LEU A 240 2.98 -21.58 -14.12
C LEU A 240 1.96 -21.51 -12.96
N ASN A 241 1.37 -22.62 -12.54
CA ASN A 241 0.45 -22.71 -11.40
C ASN A 241 1.14 -23.11 -10.08
N GLN A 242 2.44 -23.38 -10.09
CA GLN A 242 3.19 -23.87 -8.92
C GLN A 242 3.93 -22.73 -8.21
N ARG A 243 3.76 -22.62 -6.89
CA ARG A 243 4.57 -21.73 -6.04
C ARG A 243 5.99 -22.29 -5.91
N VAL A 244 7.00 -21.43 -6.05
CA VAL A 244 8.41 -21.81 -6.10
C VAL A 244 9.20 -20.93 -5.13
N GLY A 245 9.83 -21.55 -4.14
CA GLY A 245 10.57 -20.87 -3.07
C GLY A 245 9.68 -20.29 -1.96
N GLU A 246 10.34 -19.62 -1.02
CA GLU A 246 9.72 -18.96 0.13
C GLU A 246 9.11 -17.60 -0.24
N THR A 247 8.27 -17.05 0.63
CA THR A 247 7.73 -15.70 0.48
C THR A 247 8.73 -14.67 1.00
N PHE A 248 9.13 -13.73 0.15
CA PHE A 248 9.98 -12.61 0.51
C PHE A 248 9.17 -11.55 1.26
N HIS A 249 9.73 -10.97 2.32
CA HIS A 249 9.05 -9.98 3.16
C HIS A 249 9.80 -8.65 3.13
N ALA A 250 9.14 -7.57 2.70
CA ALA A 250 9.78 -6.30 2.36
C ALA A 250 9.72 -5.28 3.51
N SER A 251 10.83 -5.08 4.21
CA SER A 251 10.94 -4.03 5.25
C SER A 251 11.48 -2.70 4.70
N GLN A 252 12.38 -2.74 3.70
CA GLN A 252 12.94 -1.53 3.10
C GLN A 252 11.97 -0.90 2.10
N PRO A 253 11.86 0.44 2.02
CA PRO A 253 10.91 1.15 1.15
C PRO A 253 11.23 1.03 -0.35
N SER A 254 12.33 0.36 -0.73
CA SER A 254 12.54 -0.11 -2.09
C SER A 254 13.24 -1.47 -2.07
N LEU A 255 12.86 -2.33 -3.02
CA LEU A 255 13.47 -3.63 -3.25
C LEU A 255 13.54 -3.92 -4.76
N THR A 256 14.38 -4.88 -5.16
CA THR A 256 14.42 -5.39 -6.53
C THR A 256 14.08 -6.88 -6.56
N VAL A 257 13.13 -7.29 -7.40
CA VAL A 257 12.89 -8.71 -7.70
C VAL A 257 13.61 -9.01 -9.02
N ASP A 258 14.66 -9.83 -8.99
CA ASP A 258 15.57 -10.01 -10.12
C ASP A 258 15.90 -11.48 -10.42
N GLY A 259 16.53 -11.73 -11.56
CA GLY A 259 16.86 -13.07 -12.07
C GLY A 259 18.22 -13.62 -11.63
N PHE A 260 18.92 -12.95 -10.71
CA PHE A 260 20.26 -13.34 -10.26
C PHE A 260 20.20 -14.24 -9.01
N THR A 261 21.34 -14.45 -8.36
CA THR A 261 21.57 -15.54 -7.39
C THR A 261 22.22 -15.07 -6.07
N ASP A 262 21.85 -13.90 -5.57
CA ASP A 262 22.34 -13.34 -4.29
C ASP A 262 21.36 -13.69 -3.15
N PRO A 263 21.71 -14.61 -2.22
CA PRO A 263 20.79 -15.13 -1.22
C PRO A 263 20.71 -14.29 0.07
N SER A 264 21.55 -13.27 0.24
CA SER A 264 21.81 -12.64 1.56
C SER A 264 21.41 -11.17 1.64
N ASN A 265 20.68 -10.66 0.65
CA ASN A 265 20.41 -9.24 0.50
C ASN A 265 18.93 -8.91 0.73
N SER A 266 18.62 -8.22 1.84
CA SER A 266 17.26 -7.85 2.24
C SER A 266 16.59 -6.78 1.35
N GLU A 267 17.31 -6.20 0.39
CA GLU A 267 16.75 -5.33 -0.66
C GLU A 267 16.51 -6.10 -1.99
N ARG A 268 16.81 -7.41 -2.07
CA ARG A 268 16.76 -8.18 -3.32
C ARG A 268 16.09 -9.54 -3.19
N PHE A 269 14.98 -9.73 -3.90
CA PHE A 269 14.39 -11.06 -4.08
C PHE A 269 14.95 -11.71 -5.35
N CYS A 270 16.03 -12.47 -5.17
CA CYS A 270 16.77 -13.12 -6.25
C CYS A 270 16.11 -14.43 -6.70
N LEU A 271 15.29 -14.37 -7.74
CA LEU A 271 14.53 -15.52 -8.27
C LEU A 271 15.43 -16.58 -8.92
N GLY A 272 16.65 -16.20 -9.36
CA GLY A 272 17.57 -17.07 -10.11
C GLY A 272 18.07 -18.28 -9.32
N LEU A 273 18.26 -18.14 -8.01
CA LEU A 273 18.69 -19.23 -7.12
C LEU A 273 17.58 -20.22 -6.76
N LEU A 274 16.31 -19.90 -7.01
CA LEU A 274 15.18 -20.74 -6.65
C LEU A 274 15.12 -21.99 -7.55
N SER A 275 15.07 -23.17 -6.93
CA SER A 275 14.96 -24.46 -7.62
C SER A 275 13.52 -24.92 -7.79
N ASN A 276 13.21 -25.57 -8.91
CA ASN A 276 11.94 -26.23 -9.18
C ASN A 276 12.20 -27.48 -10.04
N VAL A 277 11.73 -28.64 -9.61
CA VAL A 277 11.90 -29.92 -10.33
C VAL A 277 10.94 -30.07 -11.51
N ASN A 278 9.81 -29.35 -11.50
CA ASN A 278 8.80 -29.38 -12.57
C ASN A 278 9.06 -28.31 -13.65
N ARG A 279 10.26 -27.70 -13.64
CA ARG A 279 10.62 -26.59 -14.52
C ARG A 279 10.82 -27.07 -15.95
N ASN A 280 10.05 -26.51 -16.88
CA ASN A 280 10.20 -26.78 -18.31
C ASN A 280 11.08 -25.73 -19.02
N SER A 281 11.48 -26.03 -20.26
CA SER A 281 12.36 -25.19 -21.09
C SER A 281 11.82 -23.78 -21.37
N ALA A 282 10.50 -23.59 -21.43
CA ALA A 282 9.89 -22.27 -21.62
C ALA A 282 9.98 -21.42 -20.34
N VAL A 283 9.92 -22.04 -19.16
CA VAL A 283 10.19 -21.40 -17.86
C VAL A 283 11.68 -21.04 -17.76
N GLU A 284 12.59 -21.98 -18.05
CA GLU A 284 14.04 -21.67 -18.05
C GLU A 284 14.40 -20.51 -18.97
N LEU A 285 13.93 -20.53 -20.22
CA LEU A 285 14.19 -19.48 -21.19
C LEU A 285 13.65 -18.13 -20.70
N THR A 286 12.49 -18.13 -20.02
CA THR A 286 11.90 -16.93 -19.43
C THR A 286 12.74 -16.41 -18.26
N ARG A 287 13.20 -17.28 -17.36
CA ARG A 287 14.07 -16.93 -16.22
C ARG A 287 15.35 -16.21 -16.67
N ARG A 288 16.00 -16.70 -17.74
CA ARG A 288 17.21 -16.08 -18.32
C ARG A 288 16.97 -14.63 -18.79
N HIS A 289 15.74 -14.28 -19.15
CA HIS A 289 15.35 -12.93 -19.60
C HIS A 289 14.80 -12.03 -18.49
N ILE A 290 14.67 -12.51 -17.24
CA ILE A 290 14.33 -11.64 -16.11
C ILE A 290 15.44 -10.61 -15.90
N GLY A 291 16.70 -11.04 -15.88
CA GLY A 291 17.87 -10.16 -15.73
C GLY A 291 17.74 -9.30 -14.47
N ARG A 292 17.77 -7.96 -14.62
CA ARG A 292 17.58 -6.99 -13.53
C ARG A 292 16.13 -6.89 -13.02
N GLY A 293 15.17 -7.54 -13.68
CA GLY A 293 13.79 -7.72 -13.22
C GLY A 293 13.00 -6.43 -13.01
N VAL A 294 12.39 -6.29 -11.83
CA VAL A 294 11.56 -5.13 -11.44
C VAL A 294 12.07 -4.52 -10.15
N ARG A 295 12.17 -3.18 -10.11
CA ARG A 295 12.30 -2.45 -8.85
C ARG A 295 10.91 -2.03 -8.38
N LEU A 296 10.61 -2.37 -7.13
CA LEU A 296 9.40 -1.94 -6.43
C LEU A 296 9.81 -0.88 -5.40
N TYR A 297 8.96 0.13 -5.21
CA TYR A 297 9.19 1.14 -4.16
C TYR A 297 7.88 1.71 -3.61
N TYR A 298 7.88 1.95 -2.31
CA TYR A 298 6.82 2.57 -1.53
C TYR A 298 7.27 3.98 -1.09
N ILE A 299 6.46 4.99 -1.38
CA ILE A 299 6.72 6.39 -1.01
C ILE A 299 5.37 7.06 -0.73
N GLY A 300 5.25 7.79 0.37
CA GLY A 300 4.12 8.72 0.53
C GLY A 300 2.73 8.07 0.44
N GLY A 301 2.60 6.79 0.82
CA GLY A 301 1.36 6.02 0.65
C GLY A 301 1.13 5.46 -0.77
N GLU A 302 2.09 5.56 -1.69
CA GLU A 302 2.00 5.08 -3.07
C GLU A 302 3.01 3.95 -3.34
N VAL A 303 2.62 2.94 -4.11
CA VAL A 303 3.52 1.87 -4.58
C VAL A 303 3.72 1.99 -6.09
N PHE A 304 4.97 1.90 -6.53
CA PHE A 304 5.36 1.92 -7.92
C PHE A 304 6.11 0.64 -8.31
N ALA A 305 6.02 0.29 -9.60
CA ALA A 305 6.85 -0.71 -10.24
C ALA A 305 7.63 -0.11 -11.41
N GLU A 306 8.93 -0.38 -11.49
CA GLU A 306 9.84 0.08 -12.54
C GLU A 306 10.52 -1.12 -13.21
N CYS A 307 10.42 -1.21 -14.53
CA CYS A 307 11.03 -2.29 -15.29
C CYS A 307 12.52 -2.03 -15.48
N LEU A 308 13.35 -2.76 -14.72
CA LEU A 308 14.81 -2.71 -14.83
C LEU A 308 15.37 -3.74 -15.82
N SER A 309 14.58 -4.78 -16.12
CA SER A 309 14.82 -5.79 -17.14
C SER A 309 14.81 -5.20 -18.54
N ASP A 310 15.59 -5.79 -19.45
CA ASP A 310 15.55 -5.53 -20.89
C ASP A 310 14.30 -6.16 -21.56
N SER A 311 13.53 -6.97 -20.82
CA SER A 311 12.22 -7.50 -21.21
C SER A 311 11.08 -6.84 -20.43
N ALA A 312 9.99 -6.50 -21.12
CA ALA A 312 8.81 -5.91 -20.49
C ALA A 312 8.20 -6.80 -19.39
N ILE A 313 7.63 -6.15 -18.38
CA ILE A 313 6.83 -6.78 -17.32
C ILE A 313 5.36 -6.41 -17.48
N PHE A 314 4.47 -7.25 -16.95
CA PHE A 314 3.03 -7.15 -17.15
C PHE A 314 2.35 -7.20 -15.78
N VAL A 315 1.45 -6.25 -15.50
CA VAL A 315 0.94 -5.97 -14.15
C VAL A 315 -0.59 -5.94 -14.12
N GLN A 316 -1.18 -6.74 -13.25
CA GLN A 316 -2.60 -6.66 -12.88
C GLN A 316 -2.67 -6.10 -11.46
N SER A 317 -3.08 -4.83 -11.34
CA SER A 317 -3.42 -4.19 -10.06
C SER A 317 -4.84 -3.64 -10.17
N PRO A 318 -5.81 -4.18 -9.41
CA PRO A 318 -7.18 -3.68 -9.42
C PRO A 318 -7.29 -2.20 -9.01
N ASN A 319 -6.48 -1.73 -8.04
CA ASN A 319 -6.41 -0.31 -7.66
C ASN A 319 -5.95 0.58 -8.84
N CYS A 320 -4.91 0.16 -9.56
CA CYS A 320 -4.44 0.88 -10.74
C CYS A 320 -5.49 0.87 -11.87
N ASN A 321 -6.15 -0.27 -12.10
CA ASN A 321 -7.18 -0.41 -13.13
C ASN A 321 -8.39 0.49 -12.84
N GLN A 322 -8.87 0.51 -11.59
CA GLN A 322 -9.99 1.35 -11.16
C GLN A 322 -9.69 2.85 -11.32
N ARG A 323 -8.47 3.32 -11.00
CA ARG A 323 -8.05 4.72 -11.20
C ARG A 323 -8.23 5.19 -12.65
N TYR A 324 -8.00 4.30 -13.62
CA TYR A 324 -8.10 4.60 -15.05
C TYR A 324 -9.44 4.19 -15.68
N GLY A 325 -10.43 3.75 -14.88
CA GLY A 325 -11.72 3.28 -15.38
C GLY A 325 -11.66 1.98 -16.18
N TRP A 326 -10.58 1.19 -16.02
CA TRP A 326 -10.39 -0.08 -16.70
C TRP A 326 -11.01 -1.24 -15.91
N HIS A 327 -11.41 -2.29 -16.63
CA HIS A 327 -11.90 -3.53 -16.02
C HIS A 327 -10.90 -4.06 -14.98
N PRO A 328 -11.32 -4.53 -13.78
CA PRO A 328 -10.39 -4.88 -12.69
C PRO A 328 -9.36 -5.94 -13.06
N ALA A 329 -9.66 -6.83 -14.02
CA ALA A 329 -8.74 -7.87 -14.50
C ALA A 329 -7.73 -7.40 -15.58
N THR A 330 -7.74 -6.12 -16.00
CA THR A 330 -6.83 -5.57 -17.02
C THR A 330 -5.35 -5.76 -16.65
N VAL A 331 -4.51 -6.00 -17.66
CA VAL A 331 -3.07 -6.29 -17.52
C VAL A 331 -2.23 -5.22 -18.23
N CYS A 332 -1.65 -4.33 -17.44
CA CYS A 332 -0.84 -3.19 -17.87
C CYS A 332 0.58 -3.64 -18.23
N LYS A 333 1.02 -3.39 -19.47
CA LYS A 333 2.40 -3.64 -19.90
C LYS A 333 3.31 -2.46 -19.50
N ILE A 334 4.38 -2.73 -18.77
CA ILE A 334 5.45 -1.76 -18.46
C ILE A 334 6.68 -2.11 -19.31
N PRO A 335 7.05 -1.28 -20.30
CA PRO A 335 8.27 -1.49 -21.11
C PRO A 335 9.57 -1.30 -20.29
N PRO A 336 10.71 -1.83 -20.77
CA PRO A 336 12.04 -1.58 -20.19
C PRO A 336 12.32 -0.10 -19.94
N GLY A 337 12.76 0.24 -18.73
CA GLY A 337 13.06 1.61 -18.31
C GLY A 337 11.84 2.49 -17.98
N CYS A 338 10.61 1.98 -18.15
CA CYS A 338 9.39 2.66 -17.72
C CYS A 338 9.03 2.31 -16.26
N ASN A 339 8.21 3.16 -15.63
CA ASN A 339 7.60 2.88 -14.34
C ASN A 339 6.09 3.20 -14.35
N LEU A 340 5.36 2.61 -13.41
CA LEU A 340 3.91 2.78 -13.24
C LEU A 340 3.56 2.86 -11.74
N LYS A 341 2.60 3.71 -11.39
CA LYS A 341 2.01 3.78 -10.04
C LYS A 341 0.99 2.65 -9.87
N ILE A 342 1.43 1.53 -9.29
CA ILE A 342 0.63 0.32 -9.17
C ILE A 342 -0.34 0.34 -7.98
N PHE A 343 -0.11 1.18 -6.96
CA PHE A 343 -1.05 1.36 -5.83
C PHE A 343 -1.03 2.78 -5.26
N ASN A 344 -2.15 3.24 -4.68
CA ASN A 344 -2.22 4.44 -3.83
C ASN A 344 -3.16 4.17 -2.63
N ASN A 345 -2.69 4.44 -1.42
CA ASN A 345 -3.40 4.19 -0.16
C ASN A 345 -4.60 5.13 0.06
N GLN A 346 -4.62 6.35 -0.48
CA GLN A 346 -5.75 7.29 -0.35
C GLN A 346 -6.94 6.84 -1.20
N GLU A 347 -6.68 6.36 -2.42
CA GLU A 347 -7.70 5.79 -3.31
C GLU A 347 -8.29 4.51 -2.70
N PHE A 348 -7.45 3.67 -2.09
CA PHE A 348 -7.91 2.52 -1.32
C PHE A 348 -8.70 2.92 -0.06
N ALA A 349 -8.27 3.95 0.68
CA ALA A 349 -8.97 4.48 1.85
C ALA A 349 -10.39 4.96 1.50
N ALA A 350 -10.51 5.75 0.43
CA ALA A 350 -11.79 6.27 -0.04
C ALA A 350 -12.74 5.14 -0.48
N LEU A 351 -12.22 4.15 -1.20
CA LEU A 351 -12.98 2.97 -1.60
C LEU A 351 -13.41 2.13 -0.39
N LEU A 352 -12.52 1.89 0.58
CA LEU A 352 -12.84 1.15 1.80
C LEU A 352 -13.95 1.84 2.61
N ALA A 353 -13.85 3.16 2.80
CA ALA A 353 -14.89 3.96 3.45
C ALA A 353 -16.24 3.93 2.68
N GLN A 354 -16.20 3.87 1.35
CA GLN A 354 -17.41 3.72 0.53
C GLN A 354 -18.03 2.32 0.65
N SER A 355 -17.21 1.27 0.58
CA SER A 355 -17.65 -0.13 0.59
C SER A 355 -18.19 -0.61 1.94
N VAL A 356 -17.79 -0.01 3.07
CA VAL A 356 -18.41 -0.30 4.39
C VAL A 356 -19.93 -0.09 4.36
N ASN A 357 -20.41 0.94 3.65
CA ASN A 357 -21.85 1.21 3.49
C ASN A 357 -22.55 0.25 2.49
N GLN A 358 -21.82 -0.69 1.90
CA GLN A 358 -22.32 -1.72 0.99
C GLN A 358 -22.34 -3.12 1.64
N GLY A 359 -21.96 -3.23 2.92
CA GLY A 359 -22.01 -4.46 3.70
C GLY A 359 -20.79 -5.36 3.57
N PHE A 360 -20.85 -6.52 4.26
CA PHE A 360 -19.70 -7.41 4.46
C PHE A 360 -19.01 -7.85 3.16
N GLU A 361 -19.78 -8.35 2.19
CA GLU A 361 -19.23 -8.93 0.97
C GLU A 361 -18.50 -7.89 0.11
N ALA A 362 -19.01 -6.66 0.03
CA ALA A 362 -18.37 -5.58 -0.72
C ALA A 362 -16.98 -5.23 -0.16
N VAL A 363 -16.82 -5.23 1.17
CA VAL A 363 -15.53 -5.04 1.82
C VAL A 363 -14.66 -6.30 1.71
N TYR A 364 -15.21 -7.50 1.83
CA TYR A 364 -14.46 -8.74 1.67
C TYR A 364 -13.83 -8.87 0.27
N GLN A 365 -14.53 -8.43 -0.78
CA GLN A 365 -13.99 -8.35 -2.14
C GLN A 365 -12.79 -7.39 -2.27
N LEU A 366 -12.63 -6.40 -1.38
CA LEU A 366 -11.46 -5.51 -1.37
C LEU A 366 -10.15 -6.23 -1.00
N THR A 367 -10.19 -7.45 -0.47
CA THR A 367 -8.99 -8.30 -0.33
C THR A 367 -8.23 -8.42 -1.66
N ARG A 368 -8.97 -8.51 -2.77
CA ARG A 368 -8.45 -8.58 -4.14
C ARG A 368 -7.75 -7.28 -4.57
N MET A 369 -8.12 -6.13 -4.01
CA MET A 369 -7.47 -4.84 -4.30
C MET A 369 -6.05 -4.78 -3.71
N CYS A 370 -5.82 -5.44 -2.58
CA CYS A 370 -4.54 -5.50 -1.89
C CYS A 370 -3.54 -6.50 -2.50
N THR A 371 -3.98 -7.30 -3.48
CA THR A 371 -3.16 -8.28 -4.22
C THR A 371 -2.83 -7.76 -5.62
N ILE A 372 -1.54 -7.66 -5.93
CA ILE A 372 -1.04 -7.23 -7.24
C ILE A 372 -0.26 -8.39 -7.87
N ARG A 373 -0.56 -8.72 -9.13
CA ARG A 373 0.08 -9.82 -9.86
C ARG A 373 0.98 -9.29 -10.96
N MET A 374 2.19 -9.83 -11.08
CA MET A 374 3.17 -9.36 -12.05
C MET A 374 3.89 -10.50 -12.76
N SER A 375 3.81 -10.55 -14.10
CA SER A 375 4.51 -11.53 -14.93
C SER A 375 5.73 -10.92 -15.63
N PHE A 376 6.80 -11.71 -15.74
CA PHE A 376 8.02 -11.33 -16.43
C PHE A 376 8.01 -11.83 -17.88
N VAL A 377 8.43 -10.98 -18.82
CA VAL A 377 8.66 -11.29 -20.26
C VAL A 377 7.41 -11.67 -21.06
N LYS A 378 6.37 -12.28 -20.47
CA LYS A 378 5.17 -12.80 -21.17
C LYS A 378 3.89 -12.24 -20.57
N GLY A 379 3.10 -11.53 -21.40
CA GLY A 379 1.79 -11.02 -21.01
C GLY A 379 0.69 -12.10 -20.93
N TRP A 380 -0.40 -11.74 -20.26
CA TRP A 380 -1.65 -12.49 -20.16
C TRP A 380 -2.86 -11.52 -20.12
N GLY A 381 -4.07 -12.05 -20.19
CA GLY A 381 -5.33 -11.30 -20.33
C GLY A 381 -5.80 -11.23 -21.78
N ALA A 382 -6.89 -10.48 -22.03
CA ALA A 382 -7.58 -10.44 -23.32
C ALA A 382 -6.67 -10.22 -24.54
N GLU A 383 -5.73 -9.28 -24.44
CA GLU A 383 -4.76 -8.92 -25.49
C GLU A 383 -3.67 -9.98 -25.79
N TYR A 384 -3.73 -11.16 -25.14
CA TYR A 384 -2.68 -12.18 -25.21
C TYR A 384 -3.26 -13.59 -25.34
N ARG A 385 -2.50 -14.50 -25.97
CA ARG A 385 -2.84 -15.94 -26.06
C ARG A 385 -3.02 -16.62 -24.69
N ARG A 386 -2.53 -16.03 -23.61
CA ARG A 386 -2.64 -16.52 -22.23
C ARG A 386 -3.77 -15.76 -21.53
N GLN A 387 -4.86 -16.43 -21.16
CA GLN A 387 -5.94 -15.75 -20.43
C GLN A 387 -5.67 -15.66 -18.92
N THR A 388 -4.99 -16.64 -18.33
CA THR A 388 -4.65 -16.66 -16.89
C THR A 388 -3.20 -16.28 -16.62
N VAL A 389 -2.91 -15.71 -15.44
CA VAL A 389 -1.54 -15.48 -14.96
C VAL A 389 -0.79 -16.81 -14.76
N THR A 390 -1.50 -17.87 -14.38
CA THR A 390 -0.98 -19.24 -14.22
C THR A 390 -0.53 -19.89 -15.53
N SER A 391 -0.91 -19.31 -16.68
CA SER A 391 -0.38 -19.69 -17.99
C SER A 391 0.98 -19.05 -18.30
N THR A 392 1.45 -18.10 -17.48
CA THR A 392 2.73 -17.39 -17.68
C THR A 392 3.90 -18.14 -17.04
N PRO A 393 5.10 -18.18 -17.65
CA PRO A 393 6.16 -19.07 -17.17
C PRO A 393 6.80 -18.62 -15.85
N CYS A 394 6.80 -17.31 -15.56
CA CYS A 394 7.39 -16.72 -14.36
C CYS A 394 6.58 -15.51 -13.93
N TRP A 395 6.00 -15.55 -12.74
CA TRP A 395 5.25 -14.41 -12.17
C TRP A 395 5.39 -14.35 -10.65
N ILE A 396 5.05 -13.20 -10.08
CA ILE A 396 5.00 -12.95 -8.64
C ILE A 396 3.62 -12.41 -8.24
N GLU A 397 3.24 -12.74 -7.02
CA GLU A 397 2.07 -12.21 -6.32
C GLU A 397 2.55 -11.34 -5.16
N LEU A 398 2.15 -10.07 -5.15
CA LEU A 398 2.47 -9.09 -4.12
C LEU A 398 1.22 -8.89 -3.25
N HIS A 399 1.38 -9.02 -1.94
CA HIS A 399 0.35 -8.65 -0.95
C HIS A 399 0.79 -7.39 -0.21
N LEU A 400 -0.07 -6.37 -0.20
CA LEU A 400 0.18 -5.10 0.48
C LEU A 400 -0.31 -5.18 1.93
N ASN A 401 0.62 -5.38 2.85
CA ASN A 401 0.33 -5.78 4.23
C ASN A 401 -0.39 -4.67 5.02
N GLY A 402 -0.08 -3.39 4.78
CA GLY A 402 -0.76 -2.25 5.41
C GLY A 402 -2.26 -2.17 5.02
N PRO A 403 -2.59 -2.10 3.72
CA PRO A 403 -3.96 -2.21 3.23
C PRO A 403 -4.71 -3.45 3.71
N LEU A 404 -4.07 -4.63 3.74
CA LEU A 404 -4.66 -5.86 4.30
C LEU A 404 -4.95 -5.73 5.80
N GLN A 405 -4.02 -5.22 6.61
CA GLN A 405 -4.20 -5.05 8.05
C GLN A 405 -5.30 -4.02 8.37
N TRP A 406 -5.50 -3.02 7.52
CA TRP A 406 -6.60 -2.08 7.68
C TRP A 406 -7.95 -2.72 7.36
N LEU A 407 -8.00 -3.51 6.28
CA LEU A 407 -9.18 -4.25 5.85
C LEU A 407 -9.62 -5.28 6.90
N ASP A 408 -8.67 -6.02 7.46
CA ASP A 408 -8.85 -7.01 8.53
C ASP A 408 -9.51 -6.40 9.79
N LYS A 409 -9.02 -5.24 10.24
CA LYS A 409 -9.64 -4.49 11.35
C LYS A 409 -11.07 -4.04 11.04
N VAL A 410 -11.38 -3.66 9.80
CA VAL A 410 -12.74 -3.25 9.38
C VAL A 410 -13.67 -4.46 9.33
N LEU A 411 -13.26 -5.55 8.68
CA LEU A 411 -14.04 -6.80 8.58
C LEU A 411 -14.38 -7.36 9.98
N THR A 412 -13.42 -7.33 10.91
CA THR A 412 -13.61 -7.76 12.31
C THR A 412 -14.69 -6.97 13.05
N GLN A 413 -15.01 -5.74 12.62
CA GLN A 413 -16.05 -4.89 13.22
C GLN A 413 -17.42 -4.98 12.53
N MET A 414 -17.53 -5.58 11.35
CA MET A 414 -18.78 -5.66 10.57
C MET A 414 -19.59 -6.95 10.79
N GLY A 415 -19.13 -7.87 11.65
CA GLY A 415 -19.83 -9.13 11.91
C GLY A 415 -19.59 -10.19 10.84
N SER A 416 -20.60 -11.03 10.56
CA SER A 416 -20.56 -12.13 9.60
C SER A 416 -21.33 -11.82 8.31
N PRO A 417 -21.11 -12.58 7.22
CA PRO A 417 -22.05 -12.62 6.10
C PRO A 417 -23.49 -12.92 6.56
N SER A 418 -24.48 -12.39 5.83
CA SER A 418 -25.91 -12.64 6.05
C SER A 418 -26.36 -14.03 5.61
N ILE A 419 -25.59 -14.69 4.74
CA ILE A 419 -25.83 -16.07 4.30
C ILE A 419 -24.94 -16.99 5.12
N HIS A 420 -25.54 -17.88 5.90
CA HIS A 420 -24.80 -18.92 6.61
C HIS A 420 -24.32 -20.01 5.63
N CYS A 421 -23.04 -20.37 5.72
CA CYS A 421 -22.50 -21.50 4.98
C CYS A 421 -22.97 -22.82 5.62
N SER A 422 -23.45 -23.75 4.79
CA SER A 422 -23.75 -25.11 5.24
C SER A 422 -22.45 -25.88 5.53
N SER A 423 -22.51 -26.80 6.49
CA SER A 423 -21.41 -27.72 6.82
C SER A 423 -21.45 -29.04 6.03
N VAL A 424 -22.44 -29.20 5.15
CA VAL A 424 -22.72 -30.45 4.39
C VAL A 424 -22.89 -30.23 2.88
N SER A 425 -22.51 -29.05 2.37
CA SER A 425 -22.55 -28.66 0.95
C SER A 425 -21.16 -28.64 0.30
#